data_AF-A0A946RF23-F1
#
_entry.id   AF-A0A946RF23-F1
#
_cell.length_a   1.000
_cell.length_b   1.000
_cell.length_c   1.000
_cell.angle_alpha   90.00
_cell.angle_beta   90.00
_cell.angle_gamma   90.00
#
_symmetry.space_group_name_H-M   'P 1'
#
loop_
_entity.id
_entity.type
_entity.pdbx_description
1 polymer ?
#
loop_
_entity_poly.entity_id
_entity_poly.type
_entity_poly.pdbx_seq_one_letter_code
_entity_poly.pdbx_strand_id
1 'polypeptide(L)' 'MKLYLSLLVFLLIFGCSYPELGEQPFGEGSRYPHLTNTESGGLLVSWFEPVDSTTFGLFWSEFS' A
#
# COMPACT_ATOMS: atom_id res chain seq x y z
N MET A 1 4.26 41.14 8.07
CA MET A 1 5.10 40.22 7.25
C MET A 1 5.71 39.09 8.08
N LYS A 2 6.34 39.36 9.25
CA LYS A 2 6.92 38.31 10.12
C LYS A 2 5.90 37.26 10.62
N LEU A 3 4.67 37.69 10.95
CA LEU A 3 3.61 36.79 11.45
C LEU A 3 3.14 35.79 10.39
N TYR A 4 2.89 36.25 9.15
CA TYR A 4 2.48 35.39 8.04
C TYR A 4 3.59 34.42 7.63
N LEU A 5 4.84 34.85 7.66
CA LEU A 5 5.99 33.99 7.42
C LEU A 5 6.09 32.89 8.49
N SER A 6 5.89 33.25 9.76
CA SER A 6 5.87 32.27 10.86
C SER A 6 4.72 31.27 10.71
N LEU A 7 3.54 31.73 10.29
CA LEU A 7 2.38 30.86 10.07
C LEU A 7 2.60 29.91 8.90
N LEU A 8 3.20 30.39 7.81
CA LEU A 8 3.55 29.58 6.65
C LEU A 8 4.57 28.49 7.00
N VAL A 9 5.60 28.84 7.79
CA VAL A 9 6.58 27.87 8.27
C VAL A 9 5.90 26.81 9.14
N PHE A 10 5.02 27.19 10.06
CA PHE A 10 4.26 26.24 10.88
C PHE A 10 3.40 25.28 10.05
N LEU A 11 2.76 25.76 8.98
CA LEU A 11 1.93 24.91 8.11
C LEU A 11 2.76 23.89 7.32
N LEU A 12 3.99 24.24 6.92
CA LEU A 12 4.89 23.35 6.18
C LEU A 12 5.40 22.18 7.04
N ILE A 13 5.68 22.40 8.33
CA ILE A 13 6.18 21.34 9.22
C ILE A 13 5.11 20.30 9.57
N PHE A 14 3.85 20.71 9.73
CA PHE A 14 2.75 19.77 10.04
C PHE A 14 2.26 18.98 8.83
N GLY A 15 2.48 19.48 7.61
CA GLY A 15 2.08 18.78 6.37
C GLY A 15 3.02 17.65 5.95
N CYS A 16 4.27 17.63 6.42
CA CYS A 16 5.26 16.60 6.03
C CYS A 16 5.28 15.37 6.95
N SER A 17 4.59 15.39 8.09
CA SER A 17 4.38 14.22 8.93
C SER A 17 3.17 13.42 8.46
N TYR A 18 3.24 12.88 7.24
CA TYR A 18 2.37 11.76 6.87
C TYR A 18 2.90 10.55 7.64
N PRO A 19 2.09 9.84 8.46
CA PRO A 19 2.53 8.58 9.02
C PRO A 19 2.86 7.69 7.82
N GLU A 20 4.08 7.18 7.72
CA GLU A 20 4.42 6.13 6.76
C GLU A 20 3.27 5.12 6.81
N LEU A 21 2.56 5.01 5.69
CA LEU A 21 1.50 4.02 5.53
C LEU A 21 2.19 2.70 5.88
N GLY A 22 1.85 2.12 7.03
CA GLY A 22 2.59 1.00 7.61
C GLY A 22 2.87 -0.04 6.55
N GLU A 23 4.07 -0.65 6.62
CA GLU A 23 4.64 -1.56 5.60
C GLU A 23 3.59 -2.04 4.63
N GLN A 24 3.68 -1.58 3.37
CA GLN A 24 2.87 -2.16 2.31
C GLN A 24 2.90 -3.68 2.50
N PRO A 25 1.76 -4.38 2.38
CA PRO A 25 1.69 -5.82 2.67
C PRO A 25 2.73 -6.63 1.88
N PHE A 26 3.33 -6.02 0.85
CA PHE A 26 4.52 -6.48 0.18
C PHE A 26 5.53 -5.34 0.02
N GLY A 27 6.83 -5.63 0.16
CA GLY A 27 7.90 -4.62 0.04
C GLY A 27 7.94 -3.95 -1.33
N GLU A 28 8.59 -2.78 -1.41
CA GLU A 28 8.74 -2.03 -2.67
C GLU A 28 9.21 -2.95 -3.81
N GLY A 29 8.38 -3.08 -4.84
CA GLY A 29 8.70 -3.88 -6.01
C GLY A 29 8.28 -5.36 -5.96
N SER A 30 7.46 -5.79 -4.98
CA SER A 30 6.82 -7.11 -5.04
C SER A 30 5.82 -7.19 -6.20
N ARG A 31 6.32 -7.57 -7.37
CA ARG A 31 5.56 -7.77 -8.62
C ARG A 31 4.92 -9.15 -8.73
N TYR A 32 5.10 -9.99 -7.71
CA TYR A 32 4.76 -11.41 -7.79
C TYR A 32 3.60 -11.73 -6.87
N PRO A 33 2.67 -12.59 -7.31
CA PRO A 33 1.54 -13.01 -6.49
C PRO A 33 2.03 -13.73 -5.23
N HIS A 34 1.32 -13.53 -4.14
CA HIS A 34 1.51 -14.29 -2.91
C HIS A 34 1.01 -15.72 -3.10
N LEU A 35 1.79 -16.69 -2.65
CA LEU A 35 1.52 -18.12 -2.80
C LEU A 35 1.44 -18.78 -1.43
N THR A 36 0.41 -19.60 -1.20
CA THR A 36 0.31 -20.45 -0.01
C THR A 36 -0.35 -21.79 -0.35
N ASN A 37 -0.06 -22.81 0.43
CA ASN A 37 -0.75 -24.10 0.31
C ASN A 37 -2.16 -24.01 0.92
N THR A 38 -3.11 -24.74 0.35
CA THR A 38 -4.45 -24.93 0.95
C THR A 38 -4.42 -26.11 1.93
N GLU A 39 -5.44 -26.22 2.79
CA GLU A 39 -5.54 -27.34 3.74
C GLU A 39 -5.66 -28.70 3.05
N SER A 40 -6.20 -28.74 1.83
CA SER A 40 -6.33 -29.93 1.00
C SER A 40 -5.08 -30.29 0.19
N GLY A 41 -4.00 -29.50 0.29
CA GLY A 41 -2.75 -29.71 -0.45
C GLY A 41 -2.70 -29.08 -1.83
N GLY A 42 -3.67 -28.21 -2.15
CA GLY A 42 -3.66 -27.36 -3.34
C GLY A 42 -2.83 -26.09 -3.18
N LEU A 43 -2.94 -25.18 -4.15
CA LEU A 43 -2.21 -23.92 -4.20
C LEU A 43 -3.20 -22.74 -4.27
N LEU A 44 -3.05 -21.79 -3.36
CA LEU A 44 -3.73 -20.49 -3.40
C LEU A 44 -2.75 -19.41 -3.84
N VAL A 45 -3.19 -18.64 -4.84
CA VAL A 45 -2.45 -17.54 -5.45
C VAL A 45 -3.25 -16.26 -5.21
N SER A 46 -2.68 -15.22 -4.61
CA SER A 46 -3.34 -13.91 -4.45
C SER A 46 -2.47 -12.75 -4.93
N TRP A 47 -3.07 -11.71 -5.49
CA TRP A 47 -2.36 -10.54 -6.01
C TRP A 47 -3.20 -9.27 -5.91
N PHE A 48 -2.52 -8.13 -5.85
CA PHE A 48 -3.16 -6.84 -6.04
C PHE A 48 -3.07 -6.42 -7.51
N GLU A 49 -4.18 -5.96 -8.06
CA GLU A 49 -4.25 -5.42 -9.43
C GLU A 49 -4.91 -4.04 -9.42
N PRO A 50 -4.38 -3.05 -10.16
CA PRO A 50 -5.00 -1.72 -10.24
C PRO A 50 -6.38 -1.84 -10.90
N VAL A 51 -7.42 -1.38 -10.19
CA VAL A 51 -8.77 -1.25 -10.73
C VAL A 51 -8.92 0.10 -11.44
N ASP A 52 -8.22 1.12 -10.95
CA ASP A 52 -8.09 2.43 -11.54
C ASP A 52 -6.73 3.07 -11.17
N SER A 53 -6.54 4.37 -11.45
CA SER A 53 -5.28 5.08 -11.19
C SER A 53 -4.92 5.26 -9.70
N THR A 54 -5.85 4.99 -8.79
CA THR A 54 -5.75 5.26 -7.35
C THR A 54 -6.13 4.06 -6.48
N THR A 55 -6.81 3.06 -7.04
CA THR A 55 -7.40 1.94 -6.31
C THR A 55 -6.82 0.61 -6.78
N PHE A 56 -6.47 -0.25 -5.83
CA PHE A 56 -6.06 -1.63 -6.09
C PHE A 56 -7.10 -2.61 -5.52
N GLY A 57 -7.45 -3.62 -6.30
CA GLY A 57 -8.28 -4.74 -5.86
C GLY A 57 -7.41 -5.92 -5.44
N LEU A 58 -7.85 -6.68 -4.43
CA LEU A 58 -7.25 -7.97 -4.07
C LEU A 58 -7.97 -9.08 -4.83
N PHE A 59 -7.21 -9.85 -5.59
CA PHE A 59 -7.67 -10.98 -6.39
C PHE A 59 -7.01 -12.27 -5.94
N TRP A 60 -7.65 -13.40 -6.18
CA TRP A 60 -7.08 -14.72 -5.91
C TRP A 60 -7.63 -15.81 -6.82
N SER A 61 -6.84 -16.86 -7.00
CA SER A 61 -7.18 -18.11 -7.68
C SER A 61 -6.71 -19.29 -6.84
N GLU A 62 -7.45 -20.39 -6.89
CA GLU A 62 -7.15 -21.62 -6.18
C GLU A 62 -7.05 -22.79 -7.16
N PHE A 63 -6.05 -23.65 -6.96
CA PHE A 63 -5.87 -24.90 -7.68
C PHE A 63 -5.87 -26.07 -6.70
N SER A 64 -6.67 -27.11 -7.00
CA SER A 64 -6.89 -28.30 -6.16
C SER A 64 -6.30 -29.56 -6.78
#